data_AF-A0A846P826-F1
#
_entry.id   AF-A0A846P826-F1
#
_cell.length_a   1.000
_cell.length_b   1.000
_cell.length_c   1.000
_cell.angle_alpha   90.00
_cell.angle_beta   90.00
_cell.angle_gamma   90.00
#
_symmetry.space_group_name_H-M   'P 1'
#
loop_
_entity.id
_entity.type
_entity.pdbx_description
1 polymer ?
#
loop_
_entity_poly.entity_id
_entity_poly.type
_entity_poly.pdbx_seq_one_letter_code
_entity_poly.pdbx_strand_id
1 'polypeptide(L)'
;MIIQCQSCSAKYLLPESKMPPKPIKVQCPKCKAIFMLSPQKHKVAAPAPAGAAAPGQDVPAASKEAPAHVEVPPATPAPKAKKSKSRTKEERAKRLARVLVSDILCYNREKRDQALIDGNLMSVLGEEIKKSWELYKEKVGPEVASSTNFFKEALNEILADGQKVF
;
A
#
# COMPACT_ATOMS: atom_id res chain seq x y z
N MET A 1 12.54 13.66 21.27
CA MET A 1 12.05 14.53 20.16
C MET A 1 10.91 13.84 19.41
N ILE A 2 9.89 14.57 18.96
CA ILE A 2 8.81 14.00 18.13
C ILE A 2 9.27 14.00 16.67
N ILE A 3 9.20 12.84 16.03
CA ILE A 3 9.56 12.62 14.63
C ILE A 3 8.31 12.28 13.83
N GLN A 4 8.22 12.76 12.59
CA GLN A 4 7.20 12.36 11.63
C GLN A 4 7.76 11.37 10.61
N CYS A 5 7.09 10.24 10.42
CA CYS A 5 7.46 9.28 9.39
C CYS A 5 7.13 9.82 7.99
N GLN A 6 8.09 9.76 7.06
CA GLN A 6 7.88 10.12 5.65
C GLN A 6 6.95 9.17 4.88
N SER A 7 6.80 7.93 5.34
CA SER A 7 6.03 6.91 4.62
C SER A 7 4.56 6.83 5.03
N CYS A 8 4.24 7.15 6.29
CA CYS A 8 2.88 7.05 6.81
C CYS A 8 2.43 8.29 7.60
N SER A 9 3.23 9.37 7.62
CA SER A 9 2.95 10.63 8.33
C SER A 9 2.68 10.51 9.83
N ALA A 10 2.85 9.32 10.40
CA ALA A 10 2.66 9.06 11.82
C ALA A 10 3.73 9.81 12.63
N LYS A 11 3.30 10.53 13.66
CA LYS A 11 4.18 11.19 14.63
C LYS A 11 4.48 10.23 15.78
N TYR A 12 5.75 10.06 16.13
CA TYR A 12 6.17 9.21 17.25
C TYR A 12 7.38 9.82 17.99
N LEU A 13 7.52 9.48 19.26
CA LEU A 13 8.62 9.94 20.09
C LEU A 13 9.87 9.09 19.81
N LEU A 14 10.96 9.72 19.38
CA LEU A 14 12.27 9.06 19.32
C LEU A 14 13.11 9.51 20.54
N PRO A 15 13.57 8.57 21.37
CA PRO A 15 14.41 8.89 22.52
C PRO A 15 15.77 9.42 22.07
N GLU A 16 16.28 10.42 22.77
CA GLU A 16 17.51 11.15 22.41
C GLU A 16 18.76 10.25 22.42
N SER A 17 18.76 9.16 23.19
CA SER A 17 19.82 8.14 23.16
C SER A 17 20.03 7.49 21.79
N LYS A 18 19.04 7.57 20.89
CA LYS A 18 19.12 7.07 19.50
C LYS A 18 19.37 8.18 18.48
N MET A 19 19.69 9.40 18.92
CA MET A 19 19.92 10.56 18.05
C MET A 19 21.39 11.01 18.13
N PRO A 20 22.32 10.35 17.41
CA PRO A 20 23.67 10.88 17.19
C PRO A 20 23.65 12.06 16.21
N PRO A 21 24.70 12.90 16.13
CA PRO A 21 24.81 14.00 15.15
C PRO A 21 24.94 13.52 13.69
N LYS A 22 24.94 12.20 13.48
CA LYS A 22 25.08 11.54 12.18
C LYS A 22 23.70 11.08 11.70
N PRO A 23 23.46 11.03 10.37
CA PRO A 23 22.23 10.47 9.84
C PRO A 23 22.06 9.03 10.33
N ILE A 24 20.94 8.76 10.99
CA ILE A 24 20.61 7.43 11.52
C ILE A 24 19.43 6.84 10.76
N LYS A 25 19.53 5.55 10.44
CA LYS A 25 18.40 4.77 9.93
C LYS A 25 17.46 4.44 11.08
N VAL A 26 16.24 4.93 11.02
CA VAL A 26 15.19 4.61 12.00
C VAL A 26 14.07 3.83 11.34
N GLN A 27 13.43 2.95 12.11
CA GLN A 27 12.27 2.21 11.67
C GLN A 27 11.01 2.81 12.31
N CYS A 28 10.01 3.11 11.49
CA CYS A 28 8.72 3.59 11.97
C CYS A 28 7.97 2.44 12.69
N PRO A 29 7.44 2.64 13.92
CA PRO A 29 6.65 1.61 14.60
C PRO A 29 5.28 1.36 13.95
N LYS A 30 4.74 2.36 13.23
CA LYS A 30 3.40 2.28 12.60
C LYS A 30 3.41 1.55 11.27
N CYS A 31 4.35 1.88 10.40
CA CYS A 31 4.40 1.34 9.03
C CYS A 31 5.66 0.52 8.72
N LYS A 32 6.56 0.31 9.70
CA LYS A 32 7.82 -0.45 9.56
C LYS A 32 8.78 0.05 8.47
N ALA A 33 8.48 1.18 7.83
CA ALA A 33 9.36 1.83 6.89
C ALA A 33 10.66 2.27 7.58
N ILE A 34 11.79 1.96 6.94
CA ILE A 34 13.12 2.37 7.38
C ILE A 34 13.49 3.62 6.61
N PHE A 35 13.75 4.72 7.32
CA PHE A 35 14.12 5.99 6.72
C PHE A 35 15.30 6.63 7.45
N MET A 36 16.08 7.42 6.73
CA MET A 36 17.22 8.15 7.30
C MET A 36 16.72 9.47 7.89
N LEU A 37 16.92 9.63 9.19
CA LEU A 37 16.73 10.91 9.88
C LEU A 37 18.07 11.64 9.93
N SER A 38 18.15 12.72 9.16
CA SER A 38 19.17 13.74 9.34
C SER A 38 18.67 14.76 10.36
N PRO A 39 19.44 15.11 11.40
CA PRO A 39 19.06 16.17 12.32
C PRO A 39 19.09 17.51 11.57
N GLN A 40 17.96 17.91 10.99
CA GLN A 40 17.79 19.24 10.42
C GLN A 40 17.70 20.24 11.58
N LYS A 41 18.81 20.90 11.86
CA LYS A 41 18.89 22.12 12.67
C LYS A 41 17.89 23.12 12.09
N HIS A 42 16.68 23.18 12.66
CA HIS A 42 15.76 24.27 12.41
C HIS A 42 16.38 25.54 12.98
N LYS A 43 16.93 26.36 12.09
CA LYS A 43 17.26 27.76 12.39
C LYS A 43 15.92 28.48 12.56
N VAL A 44 15.53 28.71 13.81
CA VAL A 44 14.46 29.64 14.14
C VAL A 44 14.99 31.04 13.85
N ALA A 45 14.43 31.69 12.83
CA ALA A 45 14.48 33.13 12.69
C ALA A 45 13.02 33.62 12.64
N ALA A 46 12.63 34.31 13.69
CA ALA A 46 11.41 35.09 13.82
C ALA A 46 11.79 36.39 14.56
N PRO A 47 11.05 37.51 14.47
CA PRO A 47 10.00 37.90 13.52
C PRO A 47 10.09 39.37 12.99
N ALA A 48 9.10 39.74 12.16
CA ALA A 48 8.47 41.08 11.96
C ALA A 48 8.82 41.87 10.66
N PRO A 49 7.96 42.83 10.22
CA PRO A 49 6.54 42.67 9.82
C PRO A 49 6.16 43.41 8.50
N ALA A 50 4.89 43.24 8.09
CA ALA A 50 4.05 44.12 7.25
C ALA A 50 4.43 44.38 5.78
N GLY A 51 3.51 44.03 4.87
CA GLY A 51 3.51 44.47 3.48
C GLY A 51 2.40 43.82 2.67
N ALA A 52 1.38 44.59 2.34
CA ALA A 52 0.16 44.20 1.66
C ALA A 52 0.36 43.78 0.19
N ALA A 53 -0.52 42.90 -0.31
CA ALA A 53 -1.31 43.03 -1.55
C ALA A 53 -1.64 41.65 -2.15
N ALA A 54 -2.93 41.42 -2.41
CA ALA A 54 -3.47 40.37 -3.27
C ALA A 54 -3.42 40.83 -4.76
N PRO A 55 -4.03 40.15 -5.76
CA PRO A 55 -4.35 38.72 -5.99
C PRO A 55 -3.91 38.20 -7.39
N GLY A 56 -3.87 36.87 -7.58
CA GLY A 56 -4.30 36.24 -8.85
C GLY A 56 -3.30 35.40 -9.64
N GLN A 57 -3.90 34.49 -10.43
CA GLN A 57 -3.37 33.76 -11.60
C GLN A 57 -2.45 32.56 -11.28
N ASP A 58 -2.51 31.40 -11.93
CA ASP A 58 -3.40 30.76 -12.89
C ASP A 58 -2.92 29.27 -13.00
N VAL A 59 -3.53 28.50 -13.87
CA VAL A 59 -3.49 27.02 -13.98
C VAL A 59 -2.35 26.52 -14.92
N PRO A 60 -2.38 25.28 -15.46
CA PRO A 60 -1.77 24.01 -15.02
C PRO A 60 -0.60 23.54 -15.94
N ALA A 61 -0.28 22.22 -15.91
CA ALA A 61 0.55 21.44 -16.86
C ALA A 61 2.06 21.32 -16.53
N ALA A 62 2.54 20.17 -16.04
CA ALA A 62 2.88 18.97 -16.80
C ALA A 62 4.13 19.10 -17.70
N SER A 63 5.28 18.64 -17.19
CA SER A 63 6.25 17.76 -17.87
C SER A 63 7.51 17.64 -16.99
N LYS A 64 7.90 16.45 -16.52
CA LYS A 64 8.54 15.32 -17.24
C LYS A 64 10.05 15.40 -16.99
N GLU A 65 10.59 14.46 -16.21
CA GLU A 65 11.72 13.60 -16.58
C GLU A 65 12.18 12.73 -15.40
N ALA A 66 12.36 11.45 -15.70
CA ALA A 66 12.94 10.42 -14.86
C ALA A 66 14.48 10.54 -14.85
N PRO A 67 15.20 9.82 -13.96
CA PRO A 67 15.63 8.44 -14.28
C PRO A 67 15.44 7.46 -13.10
N ALA A 68 15.10 6.19 -13.33
CA ALA A 68 16.02 5.01 -13.39
C ALA A 68 16.96 4.92 -12.18
N HIS A 69 17.22 3.82 -11.46
CA HIS A 69 16.98 2.38 -11.58
C HIS A 69 17.63 1.81 -10.31
N VAL A 70 16.98 0.91 -9.54
CA VAL A 70 17.74 -0.08 -8.76
C VAL A 70 17.00 -1.40 -8.81
N GLU A 71 17.46 -2.20 -9.76
CA GLU A 71 17.47 -3.65 -9.81
C GLU A 71 17.65 -4.31 -8.43
N VAL A 72 16.79 -5.26 -8.11
CA VAL A 72 17.13 -6.35 -7.19
C VAL A 72 16.82 -7.66 -7.90
N PRO A 73 17.82 -8.54 -8.09
CA PRO A 73 17.68 -9.74 -8.90
C PRO A 73 16.73 -10.77 -8.25
N PRO A 74 15.93 -11.48 -9.06
CA PRO A 74 14.99 -12.49 -8.58
C PRO A 74 15.65 -13.85 -8.37
N ALA A 75 15.60 -14.36 -7.14
CA ALA A 75 15.80 -15.79 -6.90
C ALA A 75 14.53 -16.54 -7.29
N THR A 76 14.61 -17.28 -8.40
CA THR A 76 13.65 -18.34 -8.75
C THR A 76 14.28 -19.68 -8.39
N PRO A 77 13.48 -20.69 -8.03
CA PRO A 77 13.50 -21.87 -8.89
C PRO A 77 12.10 -22.23 -9.36
N ALA A 78 11.98 -22.39 -10.68
CA ALA A 78 10.79 -22.86 -11.37
C ALA A 78 10.51 -24.33 -11.02
N PRO A 79 9.31 -24.85 -11.37
CA PRO A 79 9.41 -25.76 -12.50
C PRO A 79 8.28 -25.65 -13.55
N LYS A 80 8.71 -25.99 -14.77
CA LYS A 80 8.01 -26.51 -15.96
C LYS A 80 7.34 -25.51 -16.91
N ALA A 81 8.13 -25.26 -17.95
CA ALA A 81 7.82 -24.60 -19.21
C ALA A 81 6.78 -25.39 -20.03
N LYS A 82 5.53 -24.93 -20.01
CA LYS A 82 4.57 -24.99 -21.14
C LYS A 82 3.60 -23.78 -21.20
N LYS A 83 3.78 -22.75 -20.34
CA LYS A 83 2.75 -21.76 -19.98
C LYS A 83 3.04 -20.30 -20.39
N SER A 84 3.80 -20.02 -21.45
CA SER A 84 4.35 -18.65 -21.65
C SER A 84 3.32 -17.55 -21.96
N LYS A 85 2.15 -17.86 -22.53
CA LYS A 85 1.05 -16.89 -22.72
C LYS A 85 0.00 -16.93 -21.59
N SER A 86 -0.27 -18.11 -21.03
CA SER A 86 -1.22 -18.28 -19.91
C SER A 86 -0.66 -17.74 -18.59
N ARG A 87 0.65 -17.88 -18.33
CA ARG A 87 1.34 -17.28 -17.19
C ARG A 87 1.08 -15.79 -17.10
N THR A 88 1.16 -15.06 -18.21
CA THR A 88 0.94 -13.62 -18.21
C THR A 88 -0.52 -13.28 -17.91
N LYS A 89 -1.49 -14.08 -18.38
CA LYS A 89 -2.92 -13.87 -18.10
C LYS A 89 -3.25 -14.22 -16.64
N GLU A 90 -2.72 -15.32 -16.13
CA GLU A 90 -2.82 -15.77 -14.73
C GLU A 90 -2.12 -14.80 -13.76
N GLU A 91 -0.94 -14.30 -14.08
CA GLU A 91 -0.23 -13.31 -13.25
C GLU A 91 -0.95 -11.97 -13.22
N ARG A 92 -1.48 -11.52 -14.37
CA ARG A 92 -2.34 -10.32 -14.42
C ARG A 92 -3.60 -10.52 -13.58
N ALA A 93 -4.20 -11.70 -13.64
CA ALA A 93 -5.35 -12.08 -12.83
C ALA A 93 -5.00 -12.04 -11.34
N LYS A 94 -3.87 -12.64 -10.93
CA LYS A 94 -3.44 -12.63 -9.54
C LYS A 94 -3.17 -11.22 -9.02
N ARG A 95 -2.55 -10.37 -9.84
CA ARG A 95 -2.31 -8.97 -9.49
C ARG A 95 -3.62 -8.20 -9.33
N LEU A 96 -4.57 -8.37 -10.27
CA LEU A 96 -5.86 -7.70 -10.20
C LEU A 96 -6.67 -8.11 -8.97
N ALA A 97 -6.68 -9.41 -8.64
CA ALA A 97 -7.32 -9.93 -7.44
C ALA A 97 -6.80 -9.23 -6.17
N ARG A 98 -5.48 -9.15 -5.99
CA ARG A 98 -4.88 -8.46 -4.84
C ARG A 98 -5.21 -6.98 -4.78
N VAL A 99 -5.26 -6.29 -5.93
CA VAL A 99 -5.65 -4.87 -5.98
C VAL A 99 -7.09 -4.69 -5.53
N LEU A 100 -8.02 -5.49 -6.06
CA LEU A 100 -9.44 -5.40 -5.69
C LEU A 100 -9.67 -5.74 -4.22
N VAL A 101 -9.01 -6.78 -3.69
CA VAL A 101 -9.15 -7.13 -2.28
C VAL A 101 -8.49 -6.09 -1.36
N SER A 102 -7.37 -5.49 -1.78
CA SER A 102 -6.76 -4.38 -1.04
C SER A 102 -7.66 -3.14 -1.01
N ASP A 103 -8.46 -2.92 -2.05
CA ASP A 103 -9.44 -1.85 -2.12
C ASP A 103 -10.56 -2.06 -1.08
N ILE A 104 -11.15 -3.28 -1.07
CA ILE A 104 -12.12 -3.70 -0.05
C ILE A 104 -11.57 -3.48 1.36
N LEU A 105 -10.31 -3.86 1.62
CA LEU A 105 -9.70 -3.65 2.94
C LEU A 105 -9.54 -2.16 3.29
N CYS A 106 -9.21 -1.32 2.31
CA CYS A 106 -8.99 0.11 2.53
C CYS A 106 -10.30 0.81 2.92
N TYR A 107 -11.40 0.48 2.23
CA TYR A 107 -12.71 1.06 2.48
C TYR A 107 -13.45 0.43 3.67
N ASN A 108 -13.22 -0.85 3.95
CA ASN A 108 -13.97 -1.59 4.96
C ASN A 108 -13.10 -1.96 6.16
N ARG A 109 -12.07 -1.15 6.45
CA ARG A 109 -11.08 -1.45 7.49
C ARG A 109 -11.70 -1.62 8.87
N GLU A 110 -12.67 -0.79 9.23
CA GLU A 110 -13.40 -0.86 10.51
C GLU A 110 -14.32 -2.07 10.55
N LYS A 111 -15.07 -2.31 9.47
CA LYS A 111 -15.94 -3.49 9.32
C LYS A 111 -15.15 -4.81 9.38
N ARG A 112 -13.95 -4.85 8.79
CA ARG A 112 -13.05 -6.02 8.86
C ARG A 112 -12.62 -6.31 10.28
N ASP A 113 -12.24 -5.28 11.02
CA ASP A 113 -11.80 -5.42 12.42
C ASP A 113 -12.94 -5.97 13.28
N GLN A 114 -14.13 -5.38 13.15
CA GLN A 114 -15.32 -5.85 13.84
C GLN A 114 -15.71 -7.28 13.44
N ALA A 115 -15.62 -7.61 12.15
CA ALA A 115 -15.94 -8.95 11.67
C ALA A 115 -14.88 -10.01 12.04
N LEU A 116 -13.63 -9.62 12.30
CA LEU A 116 -12.60 -10.51 12.88
C LEU A 116 -12.93 -10.85 14.33
N ILE A 117 -13.44 -9.88 15.09
CA ILE A 117 -13.85 -10.07 16.49
C ILE A 117 -15.09 -10.96 16.56
N ASP A 118 -16.09 -10.69 15.72
CA ASP A 118 -17.36 -11.42 15.69
C ASP A 118 -17.24 -12.79 14.98
N GLY A 119 -16.14 -13.00 14.25
CA GLY A 119 -15.95 -14.18 13.40
C GLY A 119 -16.83 -14.21 12.15
N ASN A 120 -17.43 -13.08 11.78
CA ASN A 120 -18.43 -12.99 10.72
C ASN A 120 -17.96 -12.25 9.45
N LEU A 121 -16.68 -12.45 9.07
CA LEU A 121 -16.05 -11.79 7.92
C LEU A 121 -16.83 -11.96 6.62
N MET A 122 -17.35 -13.17 6.38
CA MET A 122 -18.10 -13.50 5.17
C MET A 122 -19.44 -12.76 5.10
N SER A 123 -20.15 -12.58 6.21
CA SER A 123 -21.44 -11.89 6.16
C SER A 123 -21.27 -10.38 6.08
N VAL A 124 -20.26 -9.82 6.76
CA VAL A 124 -20.05 -8.36 6.78
C VAL A 124 -19.41 -7.84 5.50
N LEU A 125 -18.45 -8.57 4.92
CA LEU A 125 -17.77 -8.17 3.69
C LEU A 125 -18.30 -8.90 2.44
N GLY A 126 -19.23 -9.84 2.58
CA GLY A 126 -19.73 -10.66 1.47
C GLY A 126 -20.27 -9.85 0.29
N GLU A 127 -20.99 -8.75 0.53
CA GLU A 127 -21.51 -7.89 -0.52
C GLU A 127 -20.41 -7.21 -1.34
N GLU A 128 -19.39 -6.70 -0.67
CA GLU A 128 -18.20 -6.10 -1.30
C GLU A 128 -17.42 -7.14 -2.10
N ILE A 129 -17.21 -8.31 -1.49
CA ILE A 129 -16.53 -9.44 -2.12
C ILE A 129 -17.26 -9.86 -3.39
N LYS A 130 -18.59 -9.90 -3.38
CA LYS A 130 -19.40 -10.23 -4.56
C LYS A 130 -19.27 -9.20 -5.66
N LYS A 131 -19.32 -7.90 -5.34
CA LYS A 131 -19.11 -6.81 -6.31
C LYS A 131 -17.73 -6.88 -6.95
N SER A 132 -16.69 -7.02 -6.13
CA SER A 132 -15.31 -7.13 -6.62
C SER A 132 -15.07 -8.42 -7.41
N TRP A 133 -15.75 -9.52 -7.07
CA TRP A 133 -15.70 -10.76 -7.85
C TRP A 133 -16.32 -10.61 -9.24
N GLU A 134 -17.44 -9.90 -9.36
CA GLU A 134 -18.05 -9.62 -10.66
C GLU A 134 -17.15 -8.77 -11.55
N LEU A 135 -16.58 -7.70 -10.99
CA LEU A 135 -15.60 -6.86 -11.67
C LEU A 135 -14.35 -7.63 -12.10
N TYR A 136 -13.91 -8.57 -11.24
CA TYR A 136 -12.79 -9.46 -11.53
C TYR A 136 -13.09 -10.36 -12.73
N LYS A 137 -14.26 -11.03 -12.76
CA LYS A 137 -14.67 -11.86 -13.90
C LYS A 137 -14.73 -11.06 -15.19
N GLU A 138 -15.25 -9.83 -15.14
CA GLU A 138 -15.35 -8.96 -16.31
C GLU A 138 -13.97 -8.60 -16.88
N LYS A 139 -13.01 -8.23 -16.01
CA LYS A 139 -11.67 -7.79 -16.43
C LYS A 139 -10.76 -8.94 -16.88
N VAL A 140 -10.81 -10.08 -16.21
CA VAL A 140 -9.90 -11.21 -16.46
C VAL A 140 -10.49 -12.23 -17.45
N GLY A 141 -11.82 -12.24 -17.56
CA GLY A 141 -12.60 -13.19 -18.33
C GLY A 141 -13.02 -14.40 -17.50
N PRO A 142 -14.19 -14.99 -17.80
CA PRO A 142 -14.77 -16.08 -17.02
C PRO A 142 -13.92 -17.36 -17.01
N GLU A 143 -13.12 -17.61 -18.06
CA GLU A 143 -12.21 -18.75 -18.11
C GLU A 143 -11.16 -18.71 -17.00
N VAL A 144 -10.51 -17.56 -16.80
CA VAL A 144 -9.43 -17.45 -15.81
C VAL A 144 -10.00 -17.39 -14.41
N ALA A 145 -11.12 -16.67 -14.23
CA ALA A 145 -11.79 -16.57 -12.94
C ALA A 145 -12.32 -17.92 -12.44
N SER A 146 -12.83 -18.77 -13.35
CA SER A 146 -13.34 -20.10 -12.97
C SER A 146 -12.24 -21.14 -12.82
N SER A 147 -11.12 -20.99 -13.53
CA SER A 147 -10.02 -21.95 -13.52
C SER A 147 -9.02 -21.69 -12.38
N THR A 148 -9.03 -20.52 -11.75
CA THR A 148 -8.03 -20.13 -10.73
C THR A 148 -8.65 -19.58 -9.45
N ASN A 149 -8.04 -19.90 -8.30
CA ASN A 149 -8.50 -19.45 -6.98
C ASN A 149 -7.80 -18.17 -6.50
N PHE A 150 -7.21 -17.37 -7.40
CA PHE A 150 -6.40 -16.22 -7.01
C PHE A 150 -7.16 -15.17 -6.20
N PHE A 151 -8.44 -14.97 -6.51
CA PHE A 151 -9.28 -14.05 -5.76
C PHE A 151 -9.53 -14.56 -4.33
N LYS A 152 -9.88 -15.84 -4.19
CA LYS A 152 -10.11 -16.48 -2.89
C LYS A 152 -8.84 -16.50 -2.03
N GLU A 153 -7.70 -16.79 -2.63
CA GLU A 153 -6.41 -16.69 -1.95
C GLU A 153 -6.12 -15.25 -1.51
N ALA A 154 -6.36 -14.25 -2.36
CA ALA A 154 -6.17 -12.85 -1.98
C ALA A 154 -7.10 -12.43 -0.82
N LEU A 155 -8.36 -12.88 -0.80
CA LEU A 155 -9.28 -12.65 0.33
C LEU A 155 -8.72 -13.21 1.63
N ASN A 156 -8.28 -14.46 1.62
CA ASN A 156 -7.69 -15.12 2.79
C ASN A 156 -6.39 -14.43 3.23
N GLU A 157 -5.52 -14.04 2.29
CA GLU A 157 -4.22 -13.41 2.57
C GLU A 157 -4.36 -11.97 3.10
N ILE A 158 -5.32 -11.19 2.60
CA ILE A 158 -5.45 -9.75 2.89
C ILE A 158 -6.54 -9.44 3.92
N LEU A 159 -7.73 -10.03 3.79
CA LEU A 159 -8.84 -9.75 4.70
C LEU A 159 -8.77 -10.57 5.98
N ALA A 160 -8.37 -11.84 5.87
CA ALA A 160 -8.30 -12.78 6.99
C ALA A 160 -6.88 -12.94 7.56
N ASP A 161 -5.95 -12.03 7.24
CA ASP A 161 -4.57 -12.03 7.76
C ASP A 161 -3.81 -13.37 7.49
N GLY A 162 -4.16 -14.07 6.40
CA GLY A 162 -3.61 -15.38 6.04
C GLY A 162 -4.42 -16.57 6.51
N GLN A 163 -5.53 -16.38 7.23
CA GLN A 163 -6.43 -17.46 7.61
C GLN A 163 -7.34 -17.89 6.44
N LYS A 164 -7.54 -19.20 6.28
CA LYS A 164 -8.46 -19.77 5.28
C LYS A 164 -9.91 -19.72 5.80
N VAL A 165 -10.52 -18.55 5.73
CA VAL A 165 -11.90 -18.30 6.17
C VAL A 165 -12.88 -18.44 5.01
N PHE A 166 -12.44 -18.19 3.77
CA PHE A 166 -13.27 -18.15 2.57
C PHE A 166 -13.21 -19.41 1.72
#